data_AF-F0KMR0-F1
#
_entry.id   AF-F0KMR0-F1
#
_cell.length_a   1.000
_cell.length_b   1.000
_cell.length_c   1.000
_cell.angle_alpha   90.00
_cell.angle_beta   90.00
_cell.angle_gamma   90.00
#
_symmetry.space_group_name_H-M   'P 1'
#
loop_
_entity.id
_entity.type
_entity.pdbx_description
1 polymer ?
#
loop_
_entity_poly.entity_id
_entity_poly.type
_entity_poly.pdbx_seq_one_letter_code
_entity_poly.pdbx_strand_id
1 'polypeptide(L)'
;MQFGECILDKIEGWLGNIPEQELQVFGHENFSQHYQKGALIIVSHFGNIELLRAIKSEHPQKINVLVYQKHATKFNEFLKKINDKADVCLLSVDELGIETAMLLQDKMQQGEWVIVAADRVPVQSDRVQHVDFLGESAAFPQGAWILANLLKVPVIAVFCYRVQQQFQVHIHSIAEQINLPRANRIESMQTITKTYVAVLEQHCLRAPYQWFNFYNFWTK
;
A
#
# COMPACT_ATOMS: atom_id res chain seq x y z
N MET A 1 -12.68 19.77 -2.17
CA MET A 1 -12.06 19.78 -3.50
C MET A 1 -10.88 18.79 -3.62
N GLN A 2 -10.23 18.40 -2.52
CA GLN A 2 -9.01 17.57 -2.52
C GLN A 2 -9.12 16.20 -3.21
N PHE A 3 -10.28 15.52 -3.15
CA PHE A 3 -10.45 14.25 -3.89
C PHE A 3 -10.39 14.42 -5.41
N GLY A 4 -11.03 15.46 -5.94
CA GLY A 4 -11.02 15.76 -7.38
C GLY A 4 -9.63 16.17 -7.87
N GLU A 5 -8.94 17.01 -7.10
CA GLU A 5 -7.54 17.38 -7.36
C GLU A 5 -6.63 16.15 -7.33
N CYS A 6 -6.79 15.27 -6.35
CA CYS A 6 -6.02 14.04 -6.27
C CYS A 6 -6.23 13.12 -7.48
N ILE A 7 -7.42 13.10 -8.10
CA ILE A 7 -7.64 12.35 -9.34
C ILE A 7 -6.82 12.94 -10.48
N LEU A 8 -6.76 14.27 -10.62
CA LEU A 8 -5.92 14.93 -11.62
C LEU A 8 -4.44 14.63 -11.36
N ASP A 9 -4.01 14.74 -10.10
CA ASP A 9 -2.64 14.43 -9.69
C ASP A 9 -2.26 12.96 -9.96
N LYS A 10 -3.21 12.02 -9.86
CA LYS A 10 -3.01 10.61 -10.22
C LYS A 10 -2.73 10.44 -11.70
N ILE A 11 -3.46 11.16 -12.55
CA ILE A 11 -3.27 11.13 -14.00
C ILE A 11 -1.91 11.74 -14.37
N GLU A 12 -1.56 12.89 -13.80
CA GLU A 12 -0.24 13.52 -14.00
C GLU A 12 0.89 12.60 -13.51
N GLY A 13 0.69 11.92 -12.37
CA GLY A 13 1.59 10.89 -11.88
C GLY A 13 1.77 9.75 -12.88
N TRP A 14 0.68 9.22 -13.45
CA TRP A 14 0.73 8.16 -14.46
C TRP A 14 1.45 8.56 -15.75
N LEU A 15 1.23 9.80 -16.20
CA LEU A 15 1.92 10.39 -17.34
C LEU A 15 3.42 10.61 -17.08
N GLY A 16 3.86 10.57 -15.81
CA GLY A 16 5.24 10.85 -15.42
C GLY A 16 5.57 12.35 -15.42
N ASN A 17 4.55 13.20 -15.35
CA ASN A 17 4.72 14.66 -15.40
C ASN A 17 5.13 15.26 -14.06
N ILE A 18 4.98 14.52 -12.96
CA ILE A 18 5.41 14.95 -11.62
C ILE A 18 6.79 14.32 -11.35
N PRO A 19 7.88 15.10 -11.43
CA PRO A 19 9.22 14.60 -11.20
C PRO A 19 9.50 14.46 -9.70
N GLU A 20 10.48 13.63 -9.35
CA GLU A 20 10.88 13.40 -7.96
C GLU A 20 11.23 14.70 -7.19
N GLN A 21 11.80 15.70 -7.87
CA GLN A 21 12.23 16.95 -7.24
C GLN A 21 11.05 17.76 -6.65
N GLU A 22 9.83 17.48 -7.09
CA GLU A 22 8.61 18.08 -6.54
C GLU A 22 8.08 17.31 -5.32
N LEU A 23 8.69 16.16 -5.00
CA LEU A 23 8.36 15.33 -3.85
C LEU A 23 9.31 15.63 -2.69
N GLN A 24 8.75 15.84 -1.51
CA GLN A 24 9.50 15.81 -0.27
C GLN A 24 9.45 14.39 0.32
N VAL A 25 10.55 13.65 0.23
CA VAL A 25 10.61 12.26 0.70
C VAL A 25 11.19 12.19 2.10
N PHE A 26 10.46 11.55 3.02
CA PHE A 26 10.86 11.27 4.39
C PHE A 26 10.98 9.76 4.58
N GLY A 27 12.07 9.31 5.22
CA GLY A 27 12.29 7.89 5.51
C GLY A 27 12.76 7.06 4.32
N HIS A 28 13.41 7.68 3.31
CA HIS A 28 13.86 6.98 2.10
C HIS A 28 14.82 5.82 2.39
N GLU A 29 15.54 5.85 3.50
CA GLU A 29 16.38 4.76 3.99
C GLU A 29 15.62 3.43 4.15
N ASN A 30 14.32 3.50 4.50
CA ASN A 30 13.47 2.32 4.61
C ASN A 30 13.22 1.67 3.23
N PHE A 31 13.34 2.41 2.14
CA PHE A 31 13.33 1.86 0.78
C PHE A 31 14.70 1.42 0.33
N SER A 32 15.72 2.27 0.52
CA SER A 32 17.04 2.04 -0.06
C SER A 32 17.69 0.74 0.40
N GLN A 33 17.43 0.31 1.64
CA GLN A 33 17.91 -0.97 2.16
C GLN A 33 17.29 -2.22 1.49
N HIS A 34 16.16 -2.04 0.79
CA HIS A 34 15.35 -3.10 0.17
C HIS A 34 15.19 -2.99 -1.35
N TYR A 35 15.87 -2.07 -2.02
CA TYR A 35 15.91 -2.09 -3.49
C TYR A 35 16.49 -3.41 -4.00
N GLN A 36 15.90 -3.92 -5.09
CA GLN A 36 16.22 -5.22 -5.68
C GLN A 36 16.04 -6.40 -4.73
N LYS A 37 15.35 -6.20 -3.60
CA LYS A 37 14.93 -7.24 -2.66
C LYS A 37 13.41 -7.21 -2.56
N GLY A 38 12.81 -8.39 -2.40
CA GLY A 38 11.36 -8.49 -2.23
C GLY A 38 10.91 -7.75 -0.97
N ALA A 39 9.90 -6.90 -1.11
CA ALA A 39 9.29 -6.18 0.01
C ALA A 39 7.78 -6.05 -0.21
N LEU A 40 7.03 -6.07 0.89
CA LEU A 40 5.61 -5.77 0.89
C LEU A 40 5.38 -4.32 1.29
N ILE A 41 4.80 -3.54 0.38
CA ILE A 41 4.45 -2.15 0.61
C ILE A 41 2.97 -2.08 1.00
N ILE A 42 2.71 -1.58 2.20
CA ILE A 42 1.38 -1.36 2.73
C ILE A 42 0.95 0.06 2.45
N VAL A 43 -0.25 0.19 1.90
CA VAL A 43 -0.83 1.49 1.57
C VAL A 43 -2.26 1.57 2.09
N SER A 44 -2.82 2.76 2.01
CA SER A 44 -4.23 3.03 2.27
C SER A 44 -4.79 3.86 1.13
N HIS A 45 -6.09 4.11 1.13
CA HIS A 45 -6.71 5.07 0.22
C HIS A 45 -6.46 6.52 0.66
N PHE A 46 -5.35 6.76 1.35
CA PHE A 46 -4.88 8.07 1.80
C PHE A 46 -4.00 8.72 0.74
N GLY A 47 -4.42 9.88 0.26
CA GLY A 47 -3.68 10.69 -0.70
C GLY A 47 -3.48 10.01 -2.06
N ASN A 48 -2.28 10.18 -2.62
CA ASN A 48 -1.92 9.79 -3.97
C ASN A 48 -0.67 8.89 -4.00
N ILE A 49 -0.88 7.60 -3.78
CA ILE A 49 0.20 6.61 -3.84
C ILE A 49 0.81 6.42 -5.24
N GLU A 50 0.14 6.88 -6.30
CA GLU A 50 0.65 6.73 -7.67
C GLU A 50 1.95 7.50 -7.89
N LEU A 51 2.18 8.57 -7.10
CA LEU A 51 3.42 9.35 -7.13
C LEU A 51 4.62 8.60 -6.58
N LEU A 52 4.42 7.44 -5.94
CA LEU A 52 5.52 6.58 -5.50
C LEU A 52 6.47 6.20 -6.65
N ARG A 53 5.93 6.09 -7.87
CA ARG A 53 6.71 5.77 -9.07
C ARG A 53 7.73 6.84 -9.47
N ALA A 54 7.51 8.08 -9.03
CA ALA A 54 8.41 9.18 -9.33
C ALA A 54 9.64 9.16 -8.42
N ILE A 55 9.60 8.45 -7.28
CA ILE A 55 10.78 8.25 -6.42
C ILE A 55 11.78 7.41 -7.19
N LYS A 56 12.96 7.96 -7.42
CA LYS A 56 14.00 7.27 -8.17
C LYS A 56 14.68 6.29 -7.24
N SER A 57 15.07 5.18 -7.86
CA SER A 57 15.98 4.21 -7.29
C SER A 57 17.24 4.22 -8.14
N GLU A 58 18.39 3.90 -7.54
CA GLU A 58 19.63 3.69 -8.28
C GLU A 58 19.50 2.55 -9.33
N HIS A 59 18.52 1.67 -9.12
CA HIS A 59 18.16 0.58 -10.02
C HIS A 59 16.66 0.55 -10.32
N PRO A 60 16.22 0.18 -11.55
CA PRO A 60 14.79 0.01 -11.83
C PRO A 60 14.14 -0.94 -10.83
N GLN A 61 13.16 -0.44 -10.08
CA GLN A 61 12.42 -1.21 -9.08
C GLN A 61 11.05 -1.57 -9.63
N LYS A 62 10.83 -2.86 -9.88
CA LYS A 62 9.53 -3.34 -10.36
C LYS A 62 8.51 -3.36 -9.22
N ILE A 63 7.32 -2.86 -9.51
CA ILE A 63 6.22 -2.74 -8.57
C ILE A 63 5.01 -3.51 -9.09
N ASN A 64 4.46 -4.39 -8.26
CA ASN A 64 3.22 -5.10 -8.52
C ASN A 64 2.15 -4.60 -7.55
N VAL A 65 0.99 -4.19 -8.03
CA VAL A 65 -0.10 -3.71 -7.17
C VAL A 65 -1.19 -4.77 -7.12
N LEU A 66 -1.46 -5.27 -5.92
CA LEU A 66 -2.48 -6.27 -5.70
C LEU A 66 -3.87 -5.63 -5.69
N VAL A 67 -4.74 -6.05 -6.60
CA VAL A 67 -6.10 -5.50 -6.74
C VAL A 67 -7.15 -6.60 -6.74
N TYR A 68 -8.28 -6.34 -6.06
CA TYR A 68 -9.43 -7.24 -6.02
C TYR A 68 -10.40 -6.88 -7.15
N GLN A 69 -10.00 -7.06 -8.42
CA GLN A 69 -10.85 -6.68 -9.54
C GLN A 69 -10.60 -7.48 -10.82
N LYS A 70 -11.67 -8.13 -11.32
CA LYS A 70 -11.72 -8.86 -12.61
C LYS A 70 -11.38 -8.03 -13.86
N HIS A 71 -11.12 -6.74 -13.72
CA HIS A 71 -10.80 -5.81 -14.82
C HIS A 71 -9.34 -5.33 -14.82
N ALA A 72 -8.47 -5.89 -13.97
CA ALA A 72 -7.05 -5.51 -13.93
C ALA A 72 -6.38 -5.58 -15.31
N THR A 73 -6.75 -6.53 -16.17
CA THR A 73 -6.24 -6.65 -17.54
C THR A 73 -6.53 -5.40 -18.39
N LYS A 74 -7.78 -4.92 -18.40
CA LYS A 74 -8.16 -3.71 -19.17
C LYS A 74 -7.48 -2.47 -18.62
N PHE A 75 -7.28 -2.41 -17.30
CA PHE A 75 -6.58 -1.30 -16.67
C PHE A 75 -5.08 -1.33 -16.95
N ASN A 76 -4.45 -2.50 -16.94
CA ASN A 76 -3.06 -2.68 -17.36
C ASN A 76 -2.85 -2.26 -18.82
N GLU A 77 -3.77 -2.61 -19.72
CA GLU A 77 -3.75 -2.14 -21.11
C GLU A 77 -3.85 -0.61 -21.22
N PHE A 78 -4.71 0.00 -20.40
CA PHE A 78 -4.84 1.45 -20.33
C PHE A 78 -3.57 2.12 -19.80
N LEU A 79 -2.99 1.62 -18.69
CA LEU A 79 -1.74 2.14 -18.15
C LEU A 79 -0.59 2.05 -19.15
N LYS A 80 -0.45 0.91 -19.86
CA LYS A 80 0.57 0.74 -20.90
C LYS A 80 0.41 1.69 -22.08
N LYS A 81 -0.81 2.09 -22.42
CA LYS A 81 -1.05 3.10 -23.48
C LYS A 81 -0.65 4.50 -23.07
N ILE A 82 -0.73 4.81 -21.78
CA ILE A 82 -0.43 6.15 -21.24
C ILE A 82 1.06 6.30 -20.96
N ASN A 83 1.70 5.24 -20.46
CA ASN A 83 3.12 5.25 -20.13
C ASN A 83 3.70 3.84 -20.32
N ASP A 84 4.38 3.62 -21.44
CA ASP A 84 4.99 2.34 -21.82
C ASP A 84 6.23 1.99 -20.96
N LYS A 85 6.83 2.99 -20.32
CA LYS A 85 7.99 2.88 -19.43
C LYS A 85 7.63 2.63 -17.97
N ALA A 86 6.33 2.57 -17.62
CA ALA A 86 5.91 2.36 -16.24
C ALA A 86 6.15 0.90 -15.82
N ASP A 87 7.05 0.68 -14.86
CA ASP A 87 7.32 -0.62 -14.23
C ASP A 87 6.27 -1.00 -13.17
N VAL A 88 4.98 -0.84 -13.50
CA VAL A 88 3.83 -1.13 -12.63
C VAL A 88 2.93 -2.19 -13.27
N CYS A 89 2.63 -3.25 -12.52
CA CYS A 89 1.71 -4.31 -12.95
C CYS A 89 0.56 -4.48 -11.94
N LEU A 90 -0.69 -4.38 -12.38
CA LEU A 90 -1.82 -4.76 -11.52
C LEU A 90 -2.00 -6.29 -11.54
N LEU A 91 -1.95 -6.91 -10.36
CA LEU A 91 -2.24 -8.32 -10.15
C LEU A 91 -3.67 -8.47 -9.62
N SER A 92 -4.58 -9.00 -10.45
CA SER A 92 -5.92 -9.35 -9.99
C SER A 92 -5.85 -10.58 -9.10
N VAL A 93 -6.47 -10.50 -7.93
CA VAL A 93 -6.68 -11.65 -7.06
C VAL A 93 -8.14 -11.76 -6.70
N ASP A 94 -8.74 -12.90 -7.03
CA ASP A 94 -10.10 -13.23 -6.60
C ASP A 94 -10.06 -13.78 -5.16
N GLU A 95 -9.08 -14.61 -4.81
CA GLU A 95 -8.78 -15.04 -3.45
C GLU A 95 -7.27 -15.22 -3.26
N LEU A 96 -6.76 -15.04 -2.03
CA LEU A 96 -5.37 -15.37 -1.68
C LEU A 96 -5.21 -16.89 -1.57
N GLY A 97 -5.18 -17.56 -2.73
CA GLY A 97 -4.93 -18.99 -2.87
C GLY A 97 -3.44 -19.34 -2.94
N ILE A 98 -3.15 -20.65 -3.07
CA ILE A 98 -1.78 -21.17 -3.17
C ILE A 98 -1.06 -20.61 -4.40
N GLU A 99 -1.72 -20.59 -5.56
CA GLU A 99 -1.15 -20.08 -6.81
C GLU A 99 -0.72 -18.61 -6.70
N THR A 100 -1.58 -17.78 -6.10
CA THR A 100 -1.26 -16.38 -5.82
C THR A 100 -0.07 -16.26 -4.87
N ALA A 101 -0.02 -17.07 -3.80
CA ALA A 101 1.10 -17.04 -2.87
C ALA A 101 2.43 -17.45 -3.54
N MET A 102 2.41 -18.46 -4.41
CA MET A 102 3.59 -18.88 -5.19
C MET A 102 4.04 -17.79 -6.16
N LEU A 103 3.11 -17.21 -6.92
CA LEU A 103 3.40 -16.10 -7.84
C LEU A 103 4.04 -14.92 -7.09
N LEU A 104 3.46 -14.53 -5.95
CA LEU A 104 4.00 -13.44 -5.16
C LEU A 104 5.36 -13.81 -4.55
N GLN A 105 5.58 -15.06 -4.17
CA GLN A 105 6.89 -15.52 -3.70
C GLN A 105 7.96 -15.43 -4.80
N ASP A 106 7.66 -15.87 -6.02
CA ASP A 106 8.57 -15.75 -7.18
C ASP A 106 8.93 -14.29 -7.45
N LYS A 107 7.94 -13.40 -7.32
CA LYS A 107 8.12 -11.95 -7.48
C LYS A 107 9.04 -11.37 -6.41
N MET A 108 8.85 -11.77 -5.15
CA MET A 108 9.72 -11.36 -4.05
C MET A 108 11.17 -11.85 -4.24
N GLN A 109 11.34 -13.10 -4.73
CA GLN A 109 12.67 -13.66 -5.01
C GLN A 109 13.39 -12.93 -6.16
N GLN A 110 12.65 -12.38 -7.12
CA GLN A 110 13.17 -11.54 -8.19
C GLN A 110 13.47 -10.09 -7.74
N GLY A 111 13.30 -9.78 -6.45
CA GLY A 111 13.52 -8.45 -5.92
C GLY A 111 12.39 -7.46 -6.23
N GLU A 112 11.24 -7.93 -6.68
CA GLU A 112 10.09 -7.08 -7.01
C GLU A 112 9.31 -6.72 -5.75
N TRP A 113 8.68 -5.54 -5.75
CA TRP A 113 7.83 -5.11 -4.66
C TRP A 113 6.37 -5.44 -4.95
N VAL A 114 5.61 -5.70 -3.88
CA VAL A 114 4.15 -5.89 -3.96
C VAL A 114 3.48 -4.85 -3.09
N ILE A 115 2.56 -4.07 -3.66
CA ILE A 115 1.74 -3.09 -2.97
C ILE A 115 0.39 -3.71 -2.63
N VAL A 116 -0.06 -3.56 -1.39
CA VAL A 116 -1.39 -3.98 -0.94
C VAL A 116 -2.04 -2.91 -0.06
N ALA A 117 -3.31 -2.61 -0.32
CA ALA A 117 -4.09 -1.72 0.53
C ALA A 117 -4.57 -2.45 1.80
N ALA A 118 -4.40 -1.81 2.97
CA ALA A 118 -4.72 -2.41 4.27
C ALA A 118 -5.81 -1.65 5.06
N ASP A 119 -6.62 -0.82 4.39
CA ASP A 119 -7.65 0.03 5.02
C ASP A 119 -9.06 -0.22 4.49
N ARG A 120 -9.30 -1.29 3.72
CA ARG A 120 -10.65 -1.70 3.31
C ARG A 120 -10.86 -3.18 3.53
N VAL A 121 -11.93 -3.52 4.25
CA VAL A 121 -12.37 -4.89 4.43
C VAL A 121 -13.10 -5.36 3.16
N PRO A 122 -12.68 -6.47 2.53
CA PRO A 122 -13.41 -7.03 1.39
C PRO A 122 -14.86 -7.37 1.77
N VAL A 123 -15.78 -7.17 0.84
CA VAL A 123 -17.20 -7.52 1.01
C VAL A 123 -17.29 -9.01 1.36
N GLN A 124 -18.07 -9.37 2.40
CA GLN A 124 -18.26 -10.74 2.91
C GLN A 124 -17.04 -11.39 3.62
N SER A 125 -16.02 -10.61 4.00
CA SER A 125 -14.89 -11.12 4.79
C SER A 125 -15.05 -10.84 6.28
N ASP A 126 -15.04 -11.90 7.10
CA ASP A 126 -15.00 -11.81 8.57
C ASP A 126 -13.56 -11.74 9.12
N ARG A 127 -12.55 -11.73 8.23
CA ARG A 127 -11.13 -11.72 8.62
C ARG A 127 -10.63 -10.32 8.94
N VAL A 128 -11.03 -9.82 10.11
CA VAL A 128 -10.72 -8.46 10.57
C VAL A 128 -10.04 -8.44 11.94
N GLN A 129 -9.34 -7.35 12.24
CA GLN A 129 -8.92 -6.97 13.59
C GLN A 129 -9.61 -5.67 13.96
N HIS A 130 -10.17 -5.61 15.16
CA HIS A 130 -10.77 -4.37 15.67
C HIS A 130 -9.69 -3.57 16.39
N VAL A 131 -9.48 -2.34 15.94
CA VAL A 131 -8.49 -1.41 16.50
C VAL A 131 -9.14 -0.04 16.60
N ASP A 132 -8.85 0.68 17.68
CA ASP A 132 -9.28 2.07 17.84
C ASP A 132 -8.61 2.93 16.77
N PHE A 133 -9.41 3.69 16.03
CA PHE A 133 -8.96 4.55 14.95
C PHE A 133 -9.83 5.80 14.86
N LEU A 134 -9.20 6.95 14.98
CA LEU A 134 -9.81 8.28 15.07
C LEU A 134 -10.88 8.37 16.18
N GLY A 135 -10.59 7.72 17.31
CA GLY A 135 -11.40 7.75 18.53
C GLY A 135 -12.55 6.75 18.60
N GLU A 136 -12.76 5.93 17.58
CA GLU A 136 -13.81 4.90 17.53
C GLU A 136 -13.22 3.55 17.10
N SER A 137 -13.78 2.43 17.57
CA SER A 137 -13.36 1.09 17.15
C SER A 137 -13.68 0.85 15.66
N ALA A 138 -12.71 0.37 14.90
CA ALA A 138 -12.87 0.09 13.48
C ALA A 138 -12.29 -1.27 13.07
N ALA A 139 -12.87 -1.87 12.03
CA ALA A 139 -12.43 -3.16 11.50
C ALA A 139 -11.37 -2.97 10.41
N PHE A 140 -10.17 -3.51 10.64
CA PHE A 140 -9.08 -3.54 9.67
C PHE A 140 -8.87 -4.94 9.08
N PRO A 141 -8.60 -5.07 7.77
CA PRO A 141 -8.42 -6.36 7.11
C PRO A 141 -7.15 -7.07 7.57
N GLN A 142 -7.22 -8.39 7.78
CA GLN A 142 -6.05 -9.20 8.14
C GLN A 142 -5.17 -9.60 6.94
N GLY A 143 -5.67 -9.45 5.71
CA GLY A 143 -5.10 -10.06 4.51
C GLY A 143 -3.63 -9.71 4.27
N ALA A 144 -3.27 -8.43 4.41
CA ALA A 144 -1.90 -7.96 4.20
C ALA A 144 -0.90 -8.60 5.19
N TRP A 145 -1.28 -8.74 6.46
CA TRP A 145 -0.43 -9.34 7.49
C TRP A 145 -0.27 -10.86 7.32
N ILE A 146 -1.35 -11.53 6.90
CA ILE A 146 -1.30 -12.95 6.55
C ILE A 146 -0.32 -13.15 5.39
N LEU A 147 -0.44 -12.32 4.35
CA LEU A 147 0.44 -12.37 3.18
C LEU A 147 1.91 -12.14 3.58
N ALA A 148 2.20 -11.07 4.33
CA ALA A 148 3.55 -10.80 4.82
C ALA A 148 4.12 -11.95 5.66
N ASN A 149 3.32 -12.55 6.54
CA ASN A 149 3.76 -13.70 7.33
C ASN A 149 4.07 -14.93 6.48
N LEU A 150 3.38 -15.12 5.35
CA LEU A 150 3.66 -16.21 4.41
C LEU A 150 4.92 -15.94 3.58
N LEU A 151 5.08 -14.71 3.08
CA LEU A 151 6.17 -14.33 2.18
C LEU A 151 7.50 -14.14 2.91
N LYS A 152 7.49 -13.88 4.23
CA LYS A 152 8.69 -13.67 5.05
C LYS A 152 9.58 -12.53 4.52
N VAL A 153 8.94 -11.43 4.13
CA VAL A 153 9.61 -10.23 3.61
C VAL A 153 9.41 -9.02 4.53
N PRO A 154 10.26 -7.98 4.40
CA PRO A 154 10.06 -6.69 5.03
C PRO A 154 8.73 -6.06 4.64
N VAL A 155 8.15 -5.32 5.59
CA VAL A 155 6.86 -4.65 5.47
C VAL A 155 7.06 -3.16 5.72
N ILE A 156 6.68 -2.36 4.73
CA ILE A 156 6.92 -0.92 4.71
C ILE A 156 5.59 -0.22 4.45
N ALA A 157 5.20 0.76 5.26
CA ALA A 157 4.02 1.59 5.00
C ALA A 157 4.42 2.88 4.29
N VAL A 158 3.61 3.28 3.30
CA VAL A 158 3.87 4.48 2.51
C VAL A 158 2.63 5.36 2.43
N PHE A 159 2.84 6.65 2.69
CA PHE A 159 1.80 7.68 2.61
C PHE A 159 2.30 8.80 1.72
N CYS A 160 1.58 9.08 0.63
CA CYS A 160 1.89 10.20 -0.25
C CYS A 160 0.68 11.13 -0.34
N TYR A 161 0.83 12.39 0.04
CA TYR A 161 -0.28 13.33 0.08
C TYR A 161 0.23 14.77 0.00
N ARG A 162 -0.68 15.69 -0.36
CA ARG A 162 -0.33 17.10 -0.50
C ARG A 162 -0.36 17.79 0.85
N VAL A 163 0.69 18.50 1.21
CA VAL A 163 0.70 19.41 2.37
C VAL A 163 0.96 20.81 1.82
N GLN A 164 -0.04 21.69 1.95
CA GLN A 164 -0.03 23.00 1.28
C GLN A 164 0.12 22.83 -0.25
N GLN A 165 1.24 23.27 -0.83
CA GLN A 165 1.52 23.19 -2.27
C GLN A 165 2.55 22.12 -2.63
N GLN A 166 2.99 21.29 -1.68
CA GLN A 166 4.04 20.30 -1.88
C GLN A 166 3.53 18.89 -1.63
N PHE A 167 3.92 17.94 -2.47
CA PHE A 167 3.69 16.53 -2.19
C PHE A 167 4.72 16.02 -1.20
N GLN A 168 4.26 15.38 -0.14
CA GLN A 168 5.12 14.70 0.81
C GLN A 168 4.92 13.21 0.68
N VAL A 169 6.02 12.45 0.70
CA VAL A 169 6.03 11.00 0.82
C VAL A 169 6.64 10.64 2.16
N HIS A 170 5.92 9.87 2.96
CA HIS A 170 6.38 9.35 4.24
C HIS A 170 6.49 7.83 4.14
N ILE A 171 7.68 7.31 4.41
CA ILE A 171 8.02 5.89 4.28
C ILE A 171 8.41 5.36 5.66
N HIS A 172 7.70 4.35 6.15
CA HIS A 172 7.87 3.80 7.49
C HIS A 172 8.16 2.30 7.43
N SER A 173 9.24 1.85 8.07
CA SER A 173 9.40 0.43 8.36
C SER A 173 8.37 -0.01 9.41
N ILE A 174 7.58 -1.04 9.09
CA ILE A 174 6.57 -1.61 9.98
C ILE A 174 7.08 -2.89 10.64
N ALA A 175 7.75 -3.74 9.87
CA ALA A 175 8.42 -4.94 10.37
C ALA A 175 9.46 -5.45 9.36
N GLU A 176 10.62 -5.89 9.83
CA GLU A 176 11.58 -6.63 8.99
C GLU A 176 11.02 -8.00 8.55
N GLN A 177 10.21 -8.61 9.41
CA GLN A 177 9.47 -9.82 9.09
C GLN A 177 8.26 -9.96 10.01
N ILE A 178 7.08 -10.21 9.44
CA ILE A 178 5.90 -10.55 10.24
C ILE A 178 5.96 -12.04 10.62
N ASN A 179 5.77 -12.33 11.91
CA ASN A 179 5.59 -13.67 12.43
C ASN A 179 4.25 -13.78 13.14
N LEU A 180 3.41 -14.71 12.70
CA LEU A 180 2.09 -15.00 13.26
C LEU A 180 2.05 -16.47 13.71
N PRO A 181 2.64 -16.80 14.87
CA PRO A 181 2.71 -18.18 15.35
C PRO A 181 1.32 -18.72 15.65
N ARG A 182 1.09 -20.02 15.45
CA ARG A 182 -0.23 -20.62 15.67
C ARG A 182 -0.76 -20.39 17.09
N ALA A 183 0.13 -20.45 18.09
CA ALA A 183 -0.24 -20.34 19.51
C ALA A 183 -0.79 -18.97 19.91
N ASN A 184 -0.30 -17.88 19.31
CA ASN A 184 -0.65 -16.50 19.66
C ASN A 184 -1.00 -15.66 18.42
N ARG A 185 -1.50 -16.31 17.36
CA ARG A 185 -1.76 -15.70 16.04
C ARG A 185 -2.61 -14.44 16.14
N ILE A 186 -3.68 -14.47 16.94
CA ILE A 186 -4.63 -13.37 17.09
C ILE A 186 -3.96 -12.18 17.76
N GLU A 187 -3.20 -12.41 18.84
CA GLU A 187 -2.49 -11.36 19.56
C GLU A 187 -1.38 -10.73 18.69
N SER A 188 -0.57 -11.54 18.01
CA SER A 188 0.47 -11.03 17.11
C SER A 188 -0.14 -10.22 15.95
N MET A 189 -1.30 -10.66 15.42
CA MET A 189 -2.05 -9.92 14.41
C MET A 189 -2.55 -8.58 14.95
N GLN A 190 -3.08 -8.57 16.17
CA GLN A 190 -3.56 -7.36 16.82
C GLN A 190 -2.43 -6.35 17.02
N THR A 191 -1.27 -6.79 17.49
CA THR A 191 -0.10 -5.95 17.70
C THR A 191 0.36 -5.30 16.39
N ILE A 192 0.56 -6.08 15.32
CA ILE A 192 1.05 -5.52 14.05
C ILE A 192 0.01 -4.58 13.40
N THR A 193 -1.28 -4.90 13.55
CA THR A 193 -2.35 -4.04 13.06
C THR A 193 -2.35 -2.71 13.82
N LYS A 194 -2.24 -2.73 15.15
CA LYS A 194 -2.12 -1.52 15.97
C LYS A 194 -0.93 -0.65 15.58
N THR A 195 0.23 -1.25 15.35
CA THR A 195 1.43 -0.54 14.89
C THR A 195 1.16 0.24 13.61
N TYR A 196 0.57 -0.41 12.59
CA TYR A 196 0.23 0.25 11.34
C TYR A 196 -0.86 1.31 11.50
N VAL A 197 -1.94 1.00 12.23
CA VAL A 197 -3.08 1.89 12.42
C VAL A 197 -2.67 3.17 13.13
N ALA A 198 -1.75 3.10 14.10
CA ALA A 198 -1.21 4.29 14.77
C ALA A 198 -0.50 5.25 13.78
N VAL A 199 0.27 4.71 12.83
CA VAL A 199 0.93 5.53 11.79
C VAL A 199 -0.09 6.12 10.82
N LEU A 200 -1.04 5.31 10.35
CA LEU A 200 -2.15 5.80 9.50
C LEU A 200 -2.92 6.91 10.20
N GLU A 201 -3.24 6.75 11.49
CA GLU A 201 -3.98 7.73 12.27
C GLU A 201 -3.23 9.07 12.36
N GLN A 202 -1.91 9.05 12.59
CA GLN A 202 -1.09 10.25 12.59
C GLN A 202 -1.17 11.02 11.26
N HIS A 203 -1.16 10.31 10.12
CA HIS A 203 -1.31 10.93 8.82
C HIS A 203 -2.73 11.47 8.58
N CYS A 204 -3.76 10.71 8.97
CA CYS A 204 -5.14 11.16 8.89
C CYS A 204 -5.38 12.43 9.73
N LEU A 205 -4.84 12.51 10.94
CA LEU A 205 -4.95 13.71 11.77
C LEU A 205 -4.24 14.92 11.15
N ARG A 206 -3.12 14.69 10.46
CA ARG A 206 -2.35 15.75 9.78
C ARG A 206 -3.03 16.27 8.51
N ALA A 207 -3.71 15.40 7.76
CA ALA A 207 -4.39 15.75 6.52
C ALA A 207 -5.77 15.05 6.41
N PRO A 208 -6.75 15.47 7.23
CA PRO A 208 -8.01 14.73 7.46
C PRO A 208 -8.91 14.58 6.23
N TYR A 209 -8.77 15.46 5.25
CA TYR A 209 -9.59 15.43 4.04
C TYR A 209 -8.97 14.65 2.87
N GLN A 210 -7.82 14.00 3.10
CA GLN A 210 -7.13 13.21 2.08
C GLN A 210 -7.24 11.69 2.29
N TRP A 211 -7.97 11.25 3.31
CA TRP A 211 -8.33 9.84 3.42
C TRP A 211 -9.59 9.56 2.59
N PHE A 212 -9.40 9.02 1.39
CA PHE A 212 -10.47 8.79 0.41
C PHE A 212 -11.16 7.44 0.62
N ASN A 213 -11.50 7.14 1.87
CA ASN A 213 -12.29 5.98 2.23
C ASN A 213 -13.77 6.37 2.36
N PHE A 214 -14.49 6.29 1.24
CA PHE A 214 -15.91 6.67 1.16
C PHE A 214 -16.88 5.54 1.52
N TYR A 215 -16.36 4.43 2.08
CA TYR A 215 -17.18 3.32 2.57
C TYR A 215 -17.62 3.58 4.00
N ASN A 216 -18.67 2.89 4.43
CA ASN A 216 -19.03 2.87 5.85
C ASN A 216 -17.94 2.13 6.64
N PHE A 217 -16.97 2.88 7.16
CA PHE A 217 -15.78 2.32 7.80
C PHE A 217 -16.00 1.97 9.27
N TRP A 218 -16.75 2.81 9.98
CA TRP A 218 -17.19 2.54 11.35
C TRP A 218 -18.61 2.00 11.31
N THR A 219 -18.75 0.68 11.24
CA THR A 219 -20.03 0.02 11.42
C THR A 219 -20.41 0.08 12.91
N LYS A 220 -21.31 0.99 13.27
CA LYS A 220 -22.04 0.94 14.54
C LYS A 220 -23.17 -0.08 14.46
#